data_AF-A0A976EFY9-F1
#
_entry.id   AF-A0A976EFY9-F1
#
_cell.length_a   1.000
_cell.length_b   1.000
_cell.length_c   1.000
_cell.angle_alpha   90.00
_cell.angle_beta   90.00
_cell.angle_gamma   90.00
#
_symmetry.space_group_name_H-M   'P 1'
#
loop_
_entity.id
_entity.type
_entity.pdbx_description
1 polymer ?
#
loop_
_entity_poly.entity_id
_entity_poly.type
_entity_poly.pdbx_seq_one_letter_code
_entity_poly.pdbx_strand_id
1 'polypeptide(L)'
;MSAARLANLASGIWRLLRRGHLATAALTTLALAPANMQAQQGMPDLPRMVTVEAFAGPFPFTAIQKLQDPKNGVTCYLYIPVRASFTRDEQGPNYGSAALGSISCLR
;
A
#
# COMPACT_ATOMS: atom_id res chain seq x y z
N MET A 1 -65.98 -36.99 16.96
CA MET A 1 -65.53 -38.40 16.88
C MET A 1 -64.02 -38.37 16.78
N SER A 2 -63.15 -39.00 17.58
CA SER A 2 -63.28 -39.90 18.73
C SER A 2 -61.94 -39.85 19.48
N ALA A 3 -61.96 -40.14 20.78
CA ALA A 3 -60.82 -40.19 21.69
C ALA A 3 -60.15 -41.58 21.71
N ALA A 4 -58.83 -41.66 21.79
CA ALA A 4 -58.08 -42.80 22.35
C ALA A 4 -56.62 -42.37 22.64
N ARG A 5 -56.28 -42.12 23.92
CA ARG A 5 -55.55 -43.05 24.81
C ARG A 5 -54.09 -43.25 24.38
N LEU A 6 -53.10 -42.54 24.96
CA LEU A 6 -52.44 -42.84 26.25
C LEU A 6 -52.20 -44.35 26.48
N ALA A 7 -50.91 -44.73 26.56
CA ALA A 7 -50.29 -45.98 27.07
C ALA A 7 -49.28 -46.52 26.03
N ASN A 8 -48.10 -47.02 26.35
CA ASN A 8 -47.45 -47.27 27.63
C ASN A 8 -45.99 -47.68 27.32
N LEU A 9 -45.07 -47.18 28.14
CA LEU A 9 -44.04 -47.91 28.88
C LEU A 9 -43.15 -48.97 28.20
N ALA A 10 -41.90 -48.91 28.66
CA ALA A 10 -40.94 -49.98 28.90
C ALA A 10 -39.89 -50.22 27.79
N SER A 11 -38.68 -49.66 27.89
CA SER A 11 -37.58 -50.09 28.78
C SER A 11 -37.12 -51.51 28.50
N GLY A 12 -35.90 -51.69 27.96
CA GLY A 12 -35.27 -53.01 27.98
C GLY A 12 -34.15 -53.24 26.98
N ILE A 13 -32.95 -52.81 27.34
CA ILE A 13 -31.76 -53.71 27.35
C ILE A 13 -31.53 -54.48 26.03
N TRP A 14 -30.97 -53.83 25.02
CA TRP A 14 -29.96 -54.46 24.16
C TRP A 14 -28.69 -53.65 24.29
N ARG A 15 -28.03 -53.89 25.43
CA ARG A 15 -26.61 -53.65 25.59
C ARG A 15 -25.86 -54.36 24.46
N LEU A 16 -24.80 -53.70 24.02
CA LEU A 16 -23.67 -54.27 23.29
C LEU A 16 -24.01 -54.64 21.85
N LEU A 17 -23.56 -53.84 20.90
CA LEU A 17 -22.43 -54.20 20.06
C LEU A 17 -22.20 -53.12 18.99
N ARG A 18 -20.93 -52.93 18.64
CA ARG A 18 -20.36 -52.16 17.52
C ARG A 18 -20.05 -50.70 17.88
N ARG A 19 -18.95 -50.49 18.59
CA ARG A 19 -17.58 -50.36 18.03
C ARG A 19 -17.47 -49.15 17.11
N GLY A 20 -16.90 -48.09 17.68
CA GLY A 20 -15.65 -47.53 17.20
C GLY A 20 -15.75 -46.56 16.05
N HIS A 21 -15.87 -45.28 16.37
CA HIS A 21 -15.20 -44.25 15.59
C HIS A 21 -14.41 -43.35 16.53
N LEU A 22 -13.11 -43.40 16.31
CA LEU A 22 -12.04 -42.76 17.04
C LEU A 22 -12.21 -41.25 17.01
N ALA A 23 -12.23 -40.63 18.19
CA ALA A 23 -12.01 -39.21 18.34
C ALA A 23 -10.50 -38.96 18.24
N THR A 24 -10.04 -38.39 17.13
CA THR A 24 -8.72 -37.75 17.04
C THR A 24 -8.90 -36.28 16.72
N ALA A 25 -8.62 -35.45 17.73
CA ALA A 25 -8.60 -34.02 17.64
C ALA A 25 -7.53 -33.55 16.63
N ALA A 26 -7.96 -32.82 15.60
CA ALA A 26 -7.05 -32.12 14.72
C ALA A 26 -6.57 -30.84 15.42
N LEU A 27 -5.35 -30.88 15.96
CA LEU A 27 -4.62 -29.70 16.42
C LEU A 27 -4.22 -28.86 15.20
N THR A 28 -4.98 -27.80 14.90
CA THR A 28 -4.56 -26.75 13.96
C THR A 28 -3.46 -25.91 14.60
N THR A 29 -2.21 -26.21 14.25
CA THR A 29 -1.06 -25.34 14.50
C THR A 29 -1.17 -24.10 13.60
N LEU A 30 -1.48 -22.93 14.19
CA LEU A 30 -1.31 -21.65 13.51
C LEU A 30 0.20 -21.40 13.32
N ALA A 31 0.66 -21.48 12.07
CA ALA A 31 1.98 -21.01 11.69
C ALA A 31 2.00 -19.46 11.73
N LEU A 32 2.70 -18.89 12.71
CA LEU A 32 3.07 -17.47 12.73
C LEU A 32 4.11 -17.23 11.64
N ALA A 33 3.68 -16.68 10.50
CA ALA A 33 4.61 -16.14 9.51
C ALA A 33 5.34 -14.93 10.11
N PRO A 34 6.66 -14.77 9.90
CA PRO A 34 7.38 -13.60 10.34
C PRO A 34 6.85 -12.37 9.56
N ALA A 35 6.31 -11.41 10.30
CA ALA A 35 6.03 -10.09 9.75
C ALA A 35 7.38 -9.40 9.50
N ASN A 36 7.79 -9.34 8.23
CA ASN A 36 8.88 -8.48 7.81
C ASN A 36 8.43 -7.01 7.98
N MET A 37 8.69 -6.43 9.16
CA MET A 37 8.65 -4.99 9.36
C MET A 37 9.85 -4.37 8.64
N GLN A 38 9.69 -4.10 7.35
CA GLN A 38 10.60 -3.21 6.65
C GLN A 38 10.38 -1.82 7.25
N ALA A 39 11.32 -1.36 8.07
CA ALA A 39 11.32 0.01 8.57
C ALA A 39 11.23 0.95 7.37
N GLN A 40 10.12 1.67 7.25
CA GLN A 40 9.95 2.74 6.29
C GLN A 40 11.04 3.76 6.58
N GLN A 41 12.13 3.71 5.81
CA GLN A 41 13.16 4.73 5.90
C GLN A 41 12.49 6.04 5.48
N GLY A 42 12.29 6.93 6.46
CA GLY A 42 11.70 8.23 6.22
C GLY A 42 12.47 8.94 5.11
N MET A 43 11.73 9.61 4.21
CA MET A 43 12.31 10.44 3.17
C MET A 43 13.35 11.37 3.81
N PRO A 44 14.60 11.44 3.30
CA PRO A 44 15.60 12.34 3.85
C PRO A 44 15.07 13.78 3.82
N ASP A 45 15.21 14.51 4.93
CA ASP A 45 14.90 15.94 4.98
C ASP A 45 15.98 16.72 4.23
N LEU A 46 15.77 16.89 2.93
CA LEU A 46 16.66 17.64 2.05
C LEU A 46 16.18 19.09 1.96
N PRO A 47 17.04 20.08 2.27
CA PRO A 47 16.67 21.48 2.12
C PRO A 47 16.26 21.77 0.67
N ARG A 48 15.14 22.46 0.51
CA ARG A 48 14.55 22.75 -0.81
C ARG A 48 15.11 24.06 -1.35
N MET A 49 15.42 24.08 -2.64
CA MET A 49 15.59 25.35 -3.36
C MET A 49 14.23 26.06 -3.42
N VAL A 50 14.25 27.40 -3.44
CA VAL A 50 13.03 28.22 -3.54
C VAL A 50 12.79 28.64 -4.98
N THR A 51 11.53 28.60 -5.43
CA THR A 51 11.15 29.17 -6.72
C THR A 51 11.16 30.70 -6.62
N VAL A 52 12.01 31.34 -7.41
CA VAL A 52 12.15 32.80 -7.48
C VAL A 52 11.27 33.36 -8.59
N GLU A 53 11.26 32.69 -9.74
CA GLU A 53 10.57 33.17 -10.93
C GLU A 53 10.22 32.02 -11.88
N ALA A 54 9.23 32.24 -12.74
CA ALA A 54 8.83 31.31 -13.79
C ALA A 54 8.69 32.04 -15.13
N PHE A 55 9.13 31.38 -16.20
CA PHE A 55 9.11 31.88 -17.56
C PHE A 55 8.43 30.88 -18.49
N ALA A 56 7.89 31.37 -19.61
CA ALA A 56 7.51 30.51 -20.72
C ALA A 56 8.78 29.86 -21.30
N GLY A 57 8.69 28.56 -21.60
CA GLY A 57 9.76 27.85 -22.29
C GLY A 57 9.82 28.22 -23.78
N PRO A 58 10.95 27.96 -24.46
CA PRO A 58 11.12 28.20 -25.90
C PRO A 58 10.26 27.30 -26.79
N PHE A 59 9.64 26.24 -26.23
CA PHE A 59 8.81 25.30 -26.96
C PHE A 59 7.37 25.32 -26.42
N PRO A 60 6.36 24.94 -27.24
CA PRO A 60 4.97 24.88 -26.78
C PRO A 60 4.82 23.98 -25.56
N PHE A 61 3.99 24.41 -24.60
CA PHE A 61 3.70 23.68 -23.37
C PHE A 61 4.92 23.35 -22.53
N THR A 62 5.95 24.20 -22.53
CA THR A 62 7.06 24.11 -21.58
C THR A 62 7.24 25.40 -20.79
N ALA A 63 7.86 25.28 -19.61
CA ALA A 63 8.15 26.38 -18.71
C ALA A 63 9.58 26.27 -18.19
N ILE A 64 10.16 27.41 -17.82
CA ILE A 64 11.45 27.47 -17.13
C ILE A 64 11.20 28.03 -15.74
N GLN A 65 11.63 27.31 -14.70
CA GLN A 65 11.61 27.80 -13.32
C GLN A 65 13.01 28.19 -12.89
N LYS A 66 13.16 29.39 -12.34
CA LYS A 66 14.39 29.82 -11.66
C LYS A 66 14.28 29.46 -10.18
N LEU A 67 15.16 28.57 -9.75
CA LEU A 67 15.29 28.11 -8.37
C LEU A 67 16.54 28.74 -7.76
N GLN A 68 16.49 29.12 -6.49
CA GLN A 68 17.66 29.59 -5.76
C GLN A 68 17.85 28.79 -4.46
N ASP A 69 19.09 28.39 -4.19
CA ASP A 69 19.45 27.82 -2.89
C ASP A 69 19.65 28.98 -1.89
N PRO A 70 18.81 29.09 -0.86
CA PRO A 70 18.89 30.19 0.10
C PRO A 70 20.17 30.13 0.97
N LYS A 71 20.84 28.98 1.06
CA LYS A 71 22.03 28.81 1.91
C LYS A 71 23.31 29.29 1.24
N ASN A 72 23.42 29.14 -0.08
CA ASN A 72 24.67 29.39 -0.79
C ASN A 72 24.52 30.21 -2.08
N GLY A 73 23.30 30.61 -2.45
CA GLY A 73 23.03 31.48 -3.59
C GLY A 73 23.06 30.80 -4.96
N VAL A 74 23.31 29.49 -5.05
CA VAL A 74 23.28 28.75 -6.33
C VAL A 74 21.94 28.97 -7.01
N THR A 75 21.99 29.33 -8.29
CA THR A 75 20.80 29.52 -9.12
C THR A 75 20.69 28.38 -10.10
N CYS A 76 19.56 27.68 -10.09
CA CYS A 76 19.25 26.63 -11.06
C CYS A 76 18.08 27.03 -11.95
N TYR A 77 18.18 26.73 -13.23
CA TYR A 77 17.08 26.83 -14.18
C TYR A 77 16.58 25.42 -14.48
N LEU A 78 15.29 25.20 -14.20
CA LEU A 78 14.61 23.94 -14.45
C LEU A 78 13.67 24.11 -15.64
N TYR A 79 14.01 23.48 -16.76
CA TYR A 79 13.16 23.43 -17.95
C TYR A 79 12.22 22.24 -17.85
N ILE A 80 10.91 22.45 -17.76
CA ILE A 80 9.89 21.40 -17.55
C ILE A 80 8.79 21.43 -18.60
N PRO A 81 8.20 20.27 -18.97
CA PRO A 81 6.93 20.24 -19.66
C PRO A 81 5.80 20.69 -18.71
N VAL A 82 4.82 21.44 -19.22
CA VAL A 82 3.64 21.91 -18.47
C VAL A 82 2.74 20.74 -18.03
N ARG A 83 2.83 19.60 -18.73
CA ARG A 83 2.17 18.36 -18.35
C ARG A 83 3.20 17.25 -18.28
N ALA A 84 3.28 16.59 -17.12
CA ALA A 84 4.05 15.37 -16.93
C ALA A 84 3.08 14.24 -16.58
N SER A 85 3.19 13.12 -17.28
CA SER A 85 2.49 11.89 -16.92
C SER A 85 3.13 11.29 -15.67
N PHE A 86 2.32 10.83 -14.72
CA PHE A 86 2.77 10.09 -13.55
C PHE A 86 1.79 8.97 -13.23
N THR A 87 2.27 7.89 -12.64
CA THR A 87 1.44 6.90 -11.94
C THR A 87 1.52 7.17 -10.44
N ARG A 88 0.52 6.77 -9.66
CA ARG A 88 0.53 6.93 -8.21
C ARG A 88 0.38 5.55 -7.57
N ASP A 89 1.27 5.24 -6.64
CA ASP A 89 1.22 4.04 -5.79
C ASP A 89 1.18 4.44 -4.30
N GLU A 90 1.31 3.47 -3.40
CA GLU A 90 1.31 3.71 -1.94
C GLU A 90 2.54 4.50 -1.46
N GLN A 91 3.57 4.63 -2.29
CA GLN A 91 4.83 5.32 -1.99
C GLN A 91 4.81 6.77 -2.49
N GLY A 92 3.95 7.08 -3.47
CA GLY A 92 3.71 8.44 -3.94
C GLY A 92 3.55 8.54 -5.46
N PRO A 93 3.73 9.74 -6.04
CA PRO A 93 3.76 9.91 -7.48
C PRO A 93 5.07 9.34 -8.05
N ASN A 94 4.95 8.39 -8.97
CA ASN A 94 6.02 7.82 -9.76
C ASN A 94 5.97 8.39 -11.18
N TYR A 95 7.00 9.14 -11.55
CA TYR A 95 7.11 9.77 -12.86
C TYR A 95 7.76 8.84 -13.90
N GLY A 96 8.12 7.61 -13.53
CA GLY A 96 8.81 6.66 -14.40
C GLY A 96 10.12 7.25 -14.97
N SER A 97 10.45 6.87 -16.20
CA SER A 97 11.53 7.49 -16.98
C SER A 97 11.10 8.80 -17.65
N ALA A 98 9.98 9.42 -17.24
CA ALA A 98 9.54 10.68 -17.83
C ALA A 98 10.64 11.72 -17.66
N ALA A 99 11.01 12.34 -18.78
CA ALA A 99 11.88 13.50 -18.80
C ALA A 99 11.12 14.66 -18.14
N LEU A 100 11.15 14.72 -16.81
CA LEU A 100 10.60 15.81 -15.99
C LEU A 100 11.24 17.15 -16.32
N GLY A 101 12.30 17.14 -17.13
CA GLY A 101 12.98 18.33 -17.57
C GLY A 101 14.48 18.12 -17.66
N SER A 102 15.16 19.24 -17.88
CA SER A 102 16.60 19.38 -17.65
C SER A 102 16.82 20.47 -16.61
N ILE A 103 17.73 20.23 -15.67
CA ILE A 103 18.16 21.24 -14.71
C ILE A 103 19.59 21.66 -15.04
N SER A 104 19.83 22.98 -15.03
CA SER A 104 21.16 23.55 -15.17
C SER A 104 21.40 24.53 -14.02
N CYS A 105 22.50 24.33 -13.30
CA CYS A 105 22.83 25.12 -12.12
C CYS A 105 24.10 25.94 -12.37
N LEU A 106 24.05 27.21 -11.97
CA LEU A 106 25.12 28.18 -12.08
C LEU A 106 25.44 28.72 -10.69
N ARG A 107 26.73 28.97 -10.46
CA ARG A 107 27.24 29.51 -9.21
C ARG A 107 27.93 30.84 -9.48
#